data_AF-A0A2C6WM98-F1
#
_entry.id   AF-A0A2C6WM98-F1
#
_cell.length_a   1.000
_cell.length_b   1.000
_cell.length_c   1.000
_cell.angle_alpha   90.00
_cell.angle_beta   90.00
_cell.angle_gamma   90.00
#
_symmetry.space_group_name_H-M   'P 1'
#
loop_
_entity.id
_entity.type
_entity.pdbx_description
1 polymer ?
#
loop_
_entity_poly.entity_id
_entity_poly.type
_entity_poly.pdbx_seq_one_letter_code
_entity_poly.pdbx_strand_id
1 'polypeptide(L)'
;MITKEAFIELEEQIDYFAKAKQLKSPDAKLLLDQYFDLIEQYFKQINNVQVIEFSNLDAYPVVPMNFEERYHYIIARKYHFMGYSQMKTLKSELIKMNASYQIRRKNKHS
;
A
#
# COMPACT_ATOMS: atom_id res chain seq x y z
N MET A 1 -5.06 -0.13 -14.71
CA MET A 1 -4.66 0.85 -13.68
C MET A 1 -5.31 0.43 -12.39
N ILE A 2 -4.55 0.24 -11.32
CA ILE A 2 -5.14 -0.08 -10.01
C ILE A 2 -6.01 1.09 -9.57
N THR A 3 -7.29 0.81 -9.28
CA THR A 3 -8.26 1.82 -8.86
C THR A 3 -8.43 1.83 -7.34
N LYS A 4 -9.05 2.88 -6.82
CA LYS A 4 -9.29 3.02 -5.39
C LYS A 4 -10.28 1.96 -4.87
N GLU A 5 -11.22 1.58 -5.72
CA GLU A 5 -12.30 0.63 -5.45
C GLU A 5 -11.73 -0.76 -5.13
N ALA A 6 -10.70 -1.21 -5.85
CA ALA A 6 -10.03 -2.50 -5.58
C ALA A 6 -9.48 -2.60 -4.14
N PHE A 7 -8.99 -1.48 -3.57
CA PHE A 7 -8.56 -1.46 -2.18
C PHE A 7 -9.75 -1.50 -1.21
N ILE A 8 -10.86 -0.83 -1.52
CA ILE A 8 -12.03 -0.75 -0.64
C ILE A 8 -12.67 -2.13 -0.49
N GLU A 9 -12.86 -2.87 -1.60
CA GLU A 9 -13.46 -4.21 -1.59
C GLU A 9 -12.66 -5.21 -0.75
N LEU A 10 -11.33 -5.16 -0.82
CA LEU A 10 -10.46 -5.97 0.04
C LEU A 10 -10.50 -5.52 1.50
N GLU A 11 -10.50 -4.21 1.76
CA GLU A 11 -10.58 -3.67 3.12
C GLU A 11 -11.88 -4.08 3.82
N GLU A 12 -13.02 -4.08 3.12
CA GLU A 12 -14.30 -4.51 3.70
C GLU A 12 -14.28 -5.97 4.13
N GLN A 13 -13.71 -6.86 3.30
CA GLN A 13 -13.56 -8.28 3.62
C GLN A 13 -12.58 -8.50 4.78
N ILE A 14 -11.45 -7.81 4.78
CA ILE A 14 -10.45 -7.92 5.85
C ILE A 14 -11.00 -7.32 7.16
N ASP A 15 -11.74 -6.22 7.09
CA ASP A 15 -12.34 -5.55 8.26
C ASP A 15 -13.34 -6.48 8.98
N TYR A 16 -14.04 -7.37 8.26
CA TYR A 16 -14.85 -8.43 8.86
C TYR A 16 -14.01 -9.34 9.76
N PHE A 17 -12.90 -9.88 9.26
CA PHE A 17 -11.98 -10.72 10.03
C PHE A 17 -11.27 -9.93 11.14
N ALA A 18 -10.93 -8.66 10.91
CA ALA A 18 -10.30 -7.79 11.90
C ALA A 18 -11.20 -7.59 13.13
N LYS A 19 -12.49 -7.30 12.91
CA LYS A 19 -13.49 -7.14 13.98
C LYS A 19 -13.68 -8.44 14.77
N ALA A 20 -13.62 -9.58 14.10
CA ALA A 20 -13.70 -10.90 14.72
C ALA A 20 -12.38 -11.37 15.38
N LYS A 21 -11.28 -10.60 15.31
CA LYS A 21 -9.92 -10.99 15.75
C LYS A 21 -9.39 -12.26 15.06
N GLN A 22 -9.80 -12.47 13.82
CA GLN A 22 -9.52 -13.67 13.01
C GLN A 22 -8.52 -13.42 11.87
N LEU A 23 -7.72 -12.35 11.92
CA LEU A 23 -6.73 -12.02 10.88
C LEU A 23 -5.65 -13.10 10.63
N LYS A 24 -5.51 -14.06 11.56
CA LYS A 24 -4.60 -15.20 11.41
C LYS A 24 -5.24 -16.42 10.77
N SER A 25 -6.54 -16.39 10.45
CA SER A 25 -7.22 -17.47 9.74
C SER A 25 -6.66 -17.63 8.33
N PRO A 26 -6.74 -18.83 7.73
CA PRO A 26 -6.27 -19.05 6.35
C PRO A 26 -6.89 -18.07 5.35
N ASP A 27 -8.21 -17.84 5.42
CA ASP A 27 -8.92 -16.94 4.50
C ASP A 27 -8.49 -15.48 4.68
N ALA A 28 -8.34 -15.02 5.93
CA ALA A 28 -7.90 -13.66 6.19
C ALA A 28 -6.44 -13.44 5.73
N LYS A 29 -5.58 -14.45 5.86
CA LYS A 29 -4.19 -14.38 5.38
C LYS A 29 -4.13 -14.20 3.88
N LEU A 30 -4.95 -14.95 3.12
CA LEU A 30 -5.02 -14.81 1.66
C LEU A 30 -5.45 -13.39 1.26
N LEU A 31 -6.47 -12.84 1.91
CA LEU A 31 -6.92 -11.46 1.64
C LEU A 31 -5.86 -10.42 2.00
N LEU A 32 -5.14 -10.60 3.12
CA LEU A 32 -4.05 -9.70 3.54
C LEU A 32 -2.86 -9.76 2.58
N ASP A 33 -2.53 -10.94 2.07
CA ASP A 33 -1.47 -11.12 1.08
C ASP A 33 -1.86 -10.42 -0.23
N GLN A 34 -3.10 -10.62 -0.72
CA GLN A 34 -3.62 -9.90 -1.89
C GLN A 34 -3.64 -8.38 -1.70
N TYR A 35 -4.03 -7.90 -0.53
CA TYR A 35 -4.06 -6.48 -0.22
C TYR A 35 -2.67 -5.87 -0.19
N PHE A 36 -1.69 -6.57 0.39
CA PHE A 36 -0.30 -6.12 0.40
C PHE A 36 0.30 -6.09 -1.02
N ASP A 37 0.07 -7.15 -1.81
CA ASP A 37 0.50 -7.21 -3.21
C ASP A 37 -0.10 -6.06 -4.03
N LEU A 38 -1.37 -5.71 -3.79
CA LEU A 38 -2.02 -4.59 -4.46
C LEU A 38 -1.36 -3.25 -4.11
N ILE A 39 -0.94 -3.06 -2.86
CA ILE A 39 -0.19 -1.86 -2.42
C ILE A 39 1.17 -1.81 -3.13
N GLU A 40 1.91 -2.92 -3.19
CA GLU A 40 3.19 -2.98 -3.89
C GLU A 40 3.06 -2.67 -5.38
N GLN A 41 2.07 -3.26 -6.03
CA GLN A 41 1.80 -3.00 -7.45
C GLN A 41 1.40 -1.56 -7.68
N TYR A 42 0.62 -0.96 -6.78
CA TYR A 42 0.28 0.46 -6.86
C TYR A 42 1.52 1.34 -6.72
N PHE A 43 2.39 1.06 -5.74
CA PHE A 43 3.66 1.76 -5.56
C PHE A 43 4.54 1.70 -6.82
N LYS A 44 4.70 0.50 -7.39
CA LYS A 44 5.41 0.25 -8.65
C LYS A 44 4.81 1.06 -9.80
N GLN A 45 3.49 1.02 -9.95
CA GLN A 45 2.76 1.72 -11.00
C GLN A 45 2.93 3.24 -10.93
N ILE A 46 2.79 3.86 -9.74
CA ILE A 46 2.88 5.31 -9.61
C ILE A 46 4.31 5.85 -9.75
N ASN A 47 5.30 5.03 -9.44
CA ASN A 47 6.72 5.36 -9.60
C ASN A 47 7.29 4.89 -10.96
N ASN A 48 6.49 4.19 -11.77
CA ASN A 48 6.88 3.63 -13.07
C ASN A 48 8.11 2.70 -12.99
N VAL A 49 8.13 1.82 -11.98
CA VAL A 49 9.18 0.83 -11.76
C VAL A 49 8.61 -0.58 -11.77
N GLN A 50 9.42 -1.58 -12.15
CA GLN A 50 9.01 -2.99 -12.10
C GLN A 50 9.36 -3.65 -10.76
N VAL A 51 10.47 -3.22 -10.15
CA VAL A 51 11.01 -3.73 -8.89
C VAL A 51 11.23 -2.55 -7.96
N ILE A 52 11.02 -2.77 -6.66
CA ILE A 52 11.31 -1.79 -5.62
C ILE A 52 12.78 -1.95 -5.23
N GLU A 53 13.61 -0.97 -5.59
CA GLU A 53 15.02 -0.91 -5.19
C GLU A 53 15.16 0.00 -3.97
N PHE A 54 15.26 -0.59 -2.77
CA PHE A 54 15.34 0.15 -1.52
C PHE A 54 16.55 1.10 -1.44
N SER A 55 17.67 0.73 -2.07
CA SER A 55 18.86 1.58 -2.17
C SER A 55 18.69 2.85 -3.01
N ASN A 56 17.59 2.99 -3.75
CA ASN A 56 17.35 4.09 -4.69
C ASN A 56 15.98 4.76 -4.49
N LEU A 57 15.41 4.67 -3.28
CA LEU A 57 14.10 5.25 -2.97
C LEU A 57 14.05 6.77 -3.22
N ASP A 58 15.14 7.49 -2.99
CA ASP A 58 15.21 8.95 -3.18
C ASP A 58 15.04 9.38 -4.64
N ALA A 59 15.28 8.48 -5.59
CA ALA A 59 15.06 8.75 -7.01
C ALA A 59 13.59 8.59 -7.43
N TYR A 60 12.75 7.98 -6.59
CA TYR A 60 11.36 7.70 -6.93
C TYR A 60 10.48 8.92 -6.69
N PRO A 61 9.56 9.25 -7.62
CA PRO A 61 8.74 10.45 -7.50
C PRO A 61 7.78 10.50 -6.30
N VAL A 62 7.34 9.33 -5.82
CA VAL A 62 6.32 9.18 -4.77
C VAL A 62 6.74 8.09 -3.78
N VAL A 63 7.40 8.50 -2.70
CA VAL A 63 7.82 7.60 -1.61
C VAL A 63 7.43 8.18 -0.25
N PRO A 64 6.66 7.47 0.58
CA PRO A 64 6.37 7.88 1.95
C PRO A 64 7.64 7.90 2.83
N MET A 65 7.62 8.70 3.89
CA MET A 65 8.71 8.71 4.87
C MET A 65 8.88 7.33 5.54
N ASN A 66 10.13 6.90 5.69
CA ASN A 66 10.55 5.61 6.28
C ASN A 66 9.89 4.41 5.59
N PHE A 67 9.80 4.44 4.26
CA PHE A 67 9.11 3.42 3.48
C PHE A 67 9.73 2.03 3.65
N GLU A 68 11.06 1.93 3.63
CA GLU A 68 11.78 0.64 3.79
C GLU A 68 11.51 0.01 5.15
N GLU A 69 11.67 0.76 6.24
CA GLU A 69 11.42 0.24 7.59
C GLU A 69 9.95 -0.17 7.77
N ARG A 70 9.03 0.62 7.22
CA ARG A 70 7.60 0.31 7.28
C ARG A 70 7.25 -0.92 6.45
N TYR A 71 7.84 -1.08 5.28
CA TYR A 71 7.67 -2.25 4.43
C TYR A 71 8.12 -3.53 5.15
N HIS A 72 9.32 -3.52 5.74
CA HIS A 72 9.81 -4.65 6.53
C HIS A 72 8.95 -4.91 7.78
N TYR A 73 8.47 -3.87 8.45
CA TYR A 73 7.53 -4.01 9.56
C TYR A 73 6.24 -4.72 9.12
N ILE A 74 5.67 -4.32 7.98
CA ILE A 74 4.45 -4.92 7.44
C ILE A 74 4.69 -6.39 7.12
N ILE A 75 5.78 -6.75 6.44
CA ILE A 75 6.10 -8.17 6.17
C ILE A 75 6.16 -8.98 7.45
N ALA A 76 6.86 -8.48 8.47
CA ALA A 76 7.01 -9.18 9.75
C ALA A 76 5.69 -9.35 10.52
N ARG A 77 4.68 -8.51 10.26
CA ARG A 77 3.43 -8.44 11.04
C ARG A 77 2.16 -8.46 10.19
N LYS A 78 2.23 -8.88 8.93
CA LYS A 78 1.11 -8.75 7.97
C LYS A 78 -0.20 -9.34 8.45
N TYR A 79 -0.14 -10.43 9.21
CA TYR A 79 -1.30 -11.15 9.76
C TYR A 79 -1.75 -10.66 11.14
N HIS A 80 -1.23 -9.52 11.59
CA HIS A 80 -1.61 -8.86 12.84
C HIS A 80 -2.39 -7.58 12.53
N PHE A 81 -3.25 -7.20 13.47
CA PHE A 81 -4.03 -5.96 13.36
C PHE A 81 -3.17 -4.73 13.08
N MET A 82 -2.00 -4.62 13.74
CA MET A 82 -1.09 -3.50 13.50
C MET A 82 -0.44 -3.54 12.12
N GLY A 83 -0.12 -4.73 11.58
CA GLY A 83 0.40 -4.84 10.21
C GLY A 83 -0.66 -4.39 9.20
N TYR A 84 -1.89 -4.85 9.35
CA TYR A 84 -3.01 -4.40 8.52
C TYR A 84 -3.26 -2.88 8.63
N SER A 85 -3.22 -2.32 9.85
CA SER A 85 -3.35 -0.87 10.07
C SER A 85 -2.26 -0.06 9.36
N GLN A 86 -1.01 -0.55 9.38
CA GLN A 86 0.10 0.05 8.62
C GLN A 86 -0.14 -0.01 7.11
N MET A 87 -0.69 -1.12 6.59
CA MET A 87 -1.06 -1.23 5.17
C MET A 87 -2.14 -0.20 4.79
N LYS A 88 -3.23 -0.05 5.56
CA LYS A 88 -4.29 0.95 5.29
C LYS A 88 -3.75 2.38 5.26
N THR A 89 -2.85 2.67 6.20
CA THR A 89 -2.19 3.97 6.30
C THR A 89 -1.30 4.22 5.09
N LEU A 90 -0.42 3.27 4.76
CA LEU A 90 0.47 3.33 3.61
C LEU A 90 -0.30 3.55 2.30
N LYS A 91 -1.36 2.77 2.05
CA LYS A 91 -2.24 2.95 0.89
C LYS A 91 -2.80 4.38 0.80
N SER A 92 -3.31 4.91 1.92
CA SER A 92 -3.92 6.24 1.96
C SER A 92 -2.90 7.35 1.70
N GLU A 93 -1.68 7.21 2.20
CA GLU A 93 -0.56 8.11 1.90
C GLU A 93 -0.19 8.07 0.42
N LEU A 94 0.03 6.87 -0.15
CA LEU A 94 0.41 6.71 -1.56
C LEU A 94 -0.60 7.36 -2.51
N ILE A 95 -1.91 7.17 -2.27
CA ILE A 95 -2.96 7.79 -3.07
C ILE A 95 -2.88 9.33 -3.00
N LYS A 96 -2.74 9.90 -1.79
CA LYS A 96 -2.65 11.36 -1.59
C LYS A 96 -1.39 11.96 -2.22
N MET A 97 -0.26 11.28 -2.06
CA MET A 97 1.03 11.74 -2.59
C MET A 97 1.05 11.66 -4.11
N ASN A 98 0.53 10.59 -4.71
CA ASN A 98 0.38 10.48 -6.16
C ASN A 98 -0.55 11.55 -6.71
N ALA A 99 -1.72 11.77 -6.12
CA ALA A 99 -2.64 12.83 -6.54
C ALA A 99 -1.93 14.21 -6.55
N SER A 100 -1.19 14.51 -5.47
CA SER A 100 -0.42 15.75 -5.34
C SER A 100 0.68 15.85 -6.40
N TYR A 101 1.38 14.75 -6.68
CA TYR A 101 2.40 14.68 -7.73
C TYR A 101 1.82 14.93 -9.14
N GLN A 102 0.67 14.31 -9.46
CA GLN A 102 0.00 14.50 -10.76
C GLN A 102 -0.45 15.95 -10.95
N ILE A 103 -0.98 16.62 -9.91
CA ILE A 103 -1.34 18.04 -9.98
C ILE A 103 -0.11 18.90 -10.27
N ARG A 104 0.99 18.71 -9.54
CA ARG A 104 2.26 19.44 -9.79
C ARG A 104 2.78 19.23 -11.21
N ARG A 105 2.67 18.02 -11.74
CA ARG A 105 3.07 17.70 -13.12
C ARG A 105 2.22 18.44 -14.15
N LYS A 106 0.90 18.42 -13.99
CA LYS A 106 -0.03 19.12 -14.90
C LYS A 106 0.24 20.63 -14.91
N ASN A 107 0.43 21.23 -13.73
CA ASN A 107 0.69 22.66 -13.61
C ASN A 107 2.07 23.09 -14.17
N LYS A 108 3.05 22.19 -14.25
CA LYS A 108 4.34 22.46 -14.90
C LYS A 108 4.29 22.40 -16.44
N HIS A 109 3.25 21.78 -17.00
CA HIS A 109 3.06 21.63 -18.45
C HIS A 109 1.89 22.50 -18.97
N SER A 110 1.34 23.39 -18.12
CA SER A 110 0.33 24.40 -18.48
C SER A 110 0.99 25.76 -18.60
#